data_AF-A0A2V7UB52-F1
#
_entry.id   AF-A0A2V7UB52-F1
#
_cell.length_a   1.000
_cell.length_b   1.000
_cell.length_c   1.000
_cell.angle_alpha   90.00
_cell.angle_beta   90.00
_cell.angle_gamma   90.00
#
_symmetry.space_group_name_H-M   'P 1'
#
loop_
_entity.id
_entity.type
_entity.pdbx_description
1 polymer ?
#
loop_
_entity_poly.entity_id
_entity_poly.type
_entity_poly.pdbx_seq_one_letter_code
_entity_poly.pdbx_strand_id
1 'polypeptide(L)'
;MDTEALVRLSPVIVRGQVESIVSRSDAAHTEIHTDVTIRLLESLKGGAGRDRIVLQLPGGSVDGYQSFVFGSPGFRKGERVLVFAQPTKRGALTVTGLFQGKFRIESEGGVDFAQQEGAGDAGLVLRRGQKREAGRRPLADLLDQVRDLVKRHPTLEAALTPPAATGPVDAVSSADLGFTLHPIIALRWFEPDSGIPVTMMFNPANAPAVVPGGARPQFEAATQNWTNVTGSTIVMHDGGDTTAACWRADGVNAVSHGDPCGQFPDFDPVTCSGVLAVTGVANFSLESKVVNGASFLRFREEDIVINGGTDCFFADPGNYGEVVGHEMGHVTGLGHSCGDPFSPDCATDPVADAALMNAFAHGDGRGPTPQKGDINGVRFIYPPAGFVDAQLNGSAFTTGQTSSLTADFNGTAKADLYVFVTLPGGGFFALGAGAPNVLVPVASNLQLGFALEVPLSTHTFTGSEAAGAYTWYALLVRPGLNPAQSANWLSIDSAPFTFTP
;
A
#
# COMPACT_ATOMS: atom_id res chain seq x y z
N MET A 1 -0.15 -13.93 9.10
CA MET A 1 -0.71 -15.19 9.63
C MET A 1 0.43 -16.13 9.94
N ASP A 2 0.45 -16.67 11.16
CA ASP A 2 1.33 -17.80 11.52
C ASP A 2 0.79 -19.13 10.98
N THR A 3 1.64 -20.17 10.98
CA THR A 3 1.27 -21.50 10.49
C THR A 3 0.11 -22.12 11.30
N GLU A 4 -0.07 -21.75 12.57
CA GLU A 4 -1.19 -22.23 13.41
C GLU A 4 -2.55 -21.63 12.99
N ALA A 5 -2.61 -20.35 12.64
CA ALA A 5 -3.79 -19.76 12.00
C ALA A 5 -4.06 -20.35 10.61
N LEU A 6 -3.03 -20.52 9.77
CA LEU A 6 -3.19 -21.12 8.45
C LEU A 6 -3.74 -22.55 8.52
N VAL A 7 -3.26 -23.39 9.46
CA VAL A 7 -3.81 -24.76 9.65
C VAL A 7 -5.21 -24.74 10.25
N ARG A 8 -5.53 -23.81 11.15
CA ARG A 8 -6.87 -23.68 11.76
C ARG A 8 -7.92 -23.31 10.70
N LEU A 9 -7.69 -22.21 9.98
CA LEU A 9 -8.65 -21.63 9.04
C LEU A 9 -8.86 -22.49 7.79
N SER A 10 -7.81 -23.18 7.32
CA SER A 10 -7.90 -24.00 6.10
C SER A 10 -8.60 -25.33 6.36
N PRO A 11 -9.75 -25.65 5.72
CA PRO A 11 -10.25 -27.01 5.61
C PRO A 11 -9.37 -27.90 4.72
N VAL A 12 -8.73 -27.34 3.68
CA VAL A 12 -7.90 -28.08 2.72
C VAL A 12 -6.44 -27.63 2.84
N ILE A 13 -5.51 -28.58 2.96
CA ILE A 13 -4.07 -28.30 2.92
C ILE A 13 -3.40 -29.37 2.07
N VAL A 14 -2.76 -28.95 0.98
CA VAL A 14 -2.20 -29.86 -0.03
C VAL A 14 -0.82 -29.43 -0.50
N ARG A 15 0.05 -30.40 -0.78
CA ARG A 15 1.28 -30.23 -1.54
C ARG A 15 1.07 -30.79 -2.95
N GLY A 16 1.46 -30.03 -3.97
CA GLY A 16 1.11 -30.35 -5.35
C GLY A 16 1.97 -29.65 -6.40
N GLN A 17 1.57 -29.77 -7.66
CA GLN A 17 2.14 -29.07 -8.81
C GLN A 17 1.04 -28.39 -9.62
N VAL A 18 1.25 -27.14 -10.04
CA VAL A 18 0.29 -26.38 -10.85
C VAL A 18 0.24 -26.93 -12.29
N GLU A 19 -0.92 -27.40 -12.75
CA GLU A 19 -1.11 -27.90 -14.12
C GLU A 19 -1.67 -26.85 -15.08
N SER A 20 -2.60 -26.01 -14.62
CA SER A 20 -3.24 -24.98 -15.43
C SER A 20 -3.62 -23.76 -14.60
N ILE A 21 -3.63 -22.61 -15.27
CA ILE A 21 -4.16 -21.34 -14.80
C ILE A 21 -5.13 -20.86 -15.88
N VAL A 22 -6.28 -20.30 -15.50
CA VAL A 22 -7.40 -19.98 -16.42
C VAL A 22 -8.16 -18.76 -15.90
N SER A 23 -8.03 -17.61 -16.55
CA SER A 23 -8.95 -16.49 -16.26
C SER A 23 -10.30 -16.70 -16.96
N ARG A 24 -11.39 -16.28 -16.30
CA ARG A 24 -12.77 -16.31 -16.79
C ARG A 24 -13.50 -15.08 -16.29
N SER A 25 -14.54 -14.65 -17.00
CA SER A 25 -15.43 -13.57 -16.56
C SER A 25 -16.91 -13.91 -16.79
N ASP A 26 -17.79 -13.07 -16.27
CA ASP A 26 -19.16 -12.95 -16.79
C ASP A 26 -19.16 -12.33 -18.20
N ALA A 27 -20.30 -12.39 -18.87
CA ALA A 27 -20.47 -11.92 -20.26
C ALA A 27 -20.45 -10.38 -20.43
N ALA A 28 -20.35 -9.62 -19.33
CA ALA A 28 -20.17 -8.17 -19.33
C ALA A 28 -18.79 -7.75 -18.78
N HIS A 29 -17.91 -8.71 -18.47
CA HIS A 29 -16.58 -8.50 -17.86
C HIS A 29 -16.59 -7.67 -16.56
N THR A 30 -17.70 -7.74 -15.81
CA THR A 30 -17.89 -7.04 -14.53
C THR A 30 -17.25 -7.77 -13.36
N GLU A 31 -17.09 -9.09 -13.45
CA GLU A 31 -16.36 -9.91 -12.47
C GLU A 31 -15.43 -10.89 -13.20
N ILE A 32 -14.12 -10.82 -12.92
CA ILE A 32 -13.10 -11.73 -13.46
C ILE A 32 -12.51 -12.57 -12.31
N HIS A 33 -12.35 -13.87 -12.54
CA HIS A 33 -11.69 -14.79 -11.63
C HIS A 33 -10.70 -15.69 -12.37
N THR A 34 -9.75 -16.27 -11.65
CA THR A 34 -8.74 -17.17 -12.20
C THR A 34 -8.76 -18.53 -11.51
N ASP A 35 -9.12 -19.57 -12.26
CA ASP A 35 -9.05 -20.97 -11.84
C ASP A 35 -7.62 -21.51 -11.95
N VAL A 36 -7.06 -22.01 -10.84
CA VAL A 36 -5.74 -22.64 -10.75
C VAL A 36 -5.90 -24.12 -10.40
N THR A 37 -5.58 -25.01 -11.35
CA THR A 37 -5.61 -26.46 -11.13
C THR A 37 -4.29 -26.94 -10.57
N ILE A 38 -4.32 -27.60 -9.41
CA ILE A 38 -3.17 -28.20 -8.76
C ILE A 38 -3.35 -29.72 -8.76
N ARG A 39 -2.41 -30.46 -9.36
CA ARG A 39 -2.29 -31.91 -9.21
C ARG A 39 -1.66 -32.21 -7.87
N LEU A 40 -2.28 -33.08 -7.08
CA LEU A 40 -1.81 -33.40 -5.74
C LEU A 40 -0.58 -34.33 -5.79
N LEU A 41 0.34 -34.09 -4.86
CA LEU A 41 1.46 -34.96 -4.52
C LEU A 41 1.28 -35.53 -3.11
N GLU A 42 0.63 -34.77 -2.21
CA GLU A 42 0.28 -35.15 -0.85
C GLU A 42 -0.90 -34.29 -0.37
N SER A 43 -1.91 -34.89 0.27
CA SER A 43 -2.95 -34.17 1.01
C SER A 43 -2.62 -34.24 2.50
N LEU A 44 -2.40 -33.09 3.12
CA LEU A 44 -2.18 -32.95 4.57
C LEU A 44 -3.51 -32.77 5.31
N LYS A 45 -4.53 -32.20 4.65
CA LYS A 45 -5.87 -31.97 5.22
C LYS A 45 -6.92 -31.86 4.10
N GLY A 46 -8.11 -32.43 4.27
CA GLY A 46 -9.31 -32.18 3.44
C GLY A 46 -9.28 -32.61 1.96
N GLY A 47 -8.17 -33.15 1.45
CA GLY A 47 -7.98 -33.53 0.04
C GLY A 47 -7.71 -35.02 -0.19
N ALA A 48 -8.03 -35.90 0.76
CA ALA A 48 -7.78 -37.33 0.64
C ALA A 48 -8.51 -37.94 -0.57
N GLY A 49 -7.85 -38.87 -1.27
CA GLY A 49 -8.42 -39.57 -2.43
C GLY A 49 -8.63 -38.69 -3.70
N ARG A 50 -8.20 -37.42 -3.70
CA ARG A 50 -8.30 -36.53 -4.87
C ARG A 50 -6.97 -36.48 -5.63
N ASP A 51 -7.00 -36.66 -6.95
CA ASP A 51 -5.83 -36.42 -7.81
C ASP A 51 -5.51 -34.93 -7.98
N ARG A 52 -6.52 -34.07 -7.84
CA ARG A 52 -6.48 -32.64 -8.15
C ARG A 52 -7.36 -31.82 -7.21
N ILE A 53 -7.02 -30.54 -7.06
CA ILE A 53 -7.96 -29.48 -6.67
C ILE A 53 -7.95 -28.36 -7.70
N VAL A 54 -8.97 -27.52 -7.68
CA VAL A 54 -8.99 -26.22 -8.35
C VAL A 54 -9.18 -25.14 -7.28
N LEU A 55 -8.37 -24.09 -7.36
CA LEU A 55 -8.55 -22.85 -6.58
C LEU A 55 -9.14 -21.79 -7.50
N GLN A 56 -10.02 -20.95 -7.00
CA GLN A 56 -10.55 -19.78 -7.70
C GLN A 56 -10.05 -18.52 -7.00
N LEU A 57 -9.32 -17.69 -7.73
CA LEU A 57 -8.77 -16.42 -7.23
C LEU A 57 -9.57 -15.26 -7.83
N PRO A 58 -9.81 -14.16 -7.09
CA PRO A 58 -10.29 -12.92 -7.70
C PRO A 58 -9.22 -12.33 -8.63
N GLY A 59 -9.66 -11.81 -9.77
CA GLY A 59 -8.78 -11.21 -10.78
C GLY A 59 -8.43 -12.13 -11.95
N GLY A 60 -7.87 -11.54 -13.01
CA GLY A 60 -7.44 -12.24 -14.21
C GLY A 60 -7.31 -11.33 -15.43
N SER A 61 -7.21 -11.95 -16.61
CA SER A 61 -7.22 -11.27 -17.91
C SER A 61 -8.11 -12.03 -18.90
N VAL A 62 -9.12 -11.36 -19.46
CA VAL A 62 -10.09 -11.95 -20.41
C VAL A 62 -10.41 -10.92 -21.49
N ASP A 63 -10.24 -11.27 -22.76
CA ASP A 63 -10.59 -10.46 -23.94
C ASP A 63 -10.04 -9.01 -23.94
N GLY A 64 -8.94 -8.77 -23.23
CA GLY A 64 -8.29 -7.46 -23.08
C GLY A 64 -8.72 -6.68 -21.83
N TYR A 65 -9.77 -7.13 -21.13
CA TYR A 65 -10.10 -6.67 -19.79
C TYR A 65 -9.17 -7.31 -18.76
N GLN A 66 -8.74 -6.53 -17.78
CA GLN A 66 -7.88 -6.97 -16.70
C GLN A 66 -8.37 -6.37 -15.39
N SER A 67 -8.44 -7.21 -14.36
CA SER A 67 -8.81 -6.80 -13.01
C SER A 67 -8.06 -7.66 -11.99
N PHE A 68 -7.83 -7.14 -10.79
CA PHE A 68 -7.13 -7.88 -9.74
C PHE A 68 -7.53 -7.39 -8.35
N VAL A 69 -7.32 -8.26 -7.37
CA VAL A 69 -7.47 -7.97 -5.95
C VAL A 69 -6.08 -7.86 -5.34
N PHE A 70 -5.89 -6.82 -4.52
CA PHE A 70 -4.69 -6.63 -3.73
C PHE A 70 -4.52 -7.88 -2.83
N GLY A 71 -3.42 -8.61 -3.01
CA GLY A 71 -3.12 -9.85 -2.28
C GLY A 71 -3.47 -11.17 -2.97
N SER A 72 -4.03 -11.16 -4.17
CA SER A 72 -4.23 -12.40 -4.93
C SER A 72 -2.88 -13.11 -5.20
N PRO A 73 -2.63 -14.31 -4.64
CA PRO A 73 -1.36 -15.03 -4.85
C PRO A 73 -1.11 -15.29 -6.33
N GLY A 74 0.13 -15.08 -6.77
CA GLY A 74 0.55 -15.49 -8.09
C GLY A 74 0.48 -17.01 -8.25
N PHE A 75 0.49 -17.51 -9.48
CA PHE A 75 0.78 -18.92 -9.74
C PHE A 75 1.54 -19.05 -11.06
N ARG A 76 2.41 -20.06 -11.16
CA ARG A 76 3.20 -20.37 -12.35
C ARG A 76 2.98 -21.83 -12.75
N LYS A 77 2.55 -22.05 -13.99
CA LYS A 77 2.33 -23.42 -14.51
C LYS A 77 3.61 -24.26 -14.40
N GLY A 78 3.50 -25.44 -13.79
CA GLY A 78 4.60 -26.36 -13.56
C GLY A 78 5.33 -26.18 -12.23
N GLU A 79 5.09 -25.11 -11.48
CA GLU A 79 5.71 -24.92 -10.17
C GLU A 79 5.17 -25.93 -9.12
N ARG A 80 5.97 -26.20 -8.10
CA ARG A 80 5.56 -27.00 -6.93
C ARG A 80 5.10 -26.07 -5.81
N VAL A 81 4.01 -26.43 -5.14
CA VAL A 81 3.39 -25.61 -4.10
C VAL A 81 2.98 -26.44 -2.89
N LEU A 82 2.98 -25.79 -1.72
CA LEU A 82 2.14 -26.14 -0.56
C LEU A 82 1.09 -25.05 -0.45
N VAL A 83 -0.19 -25.42 -0.45
CA VAL A 83 -1.31 -24.49 -0.35
C VAL A 83 -2.23 -24.84 0.80
N PHE A 84 -2.51 -23.81 1.59
CA PHE A 84 -3.54 -23.70 2.61
C PHE A 84 -4.77 -23.06 1.95
N ALA A 85 -5.91 -23.75 1.94
CA ALA A 85 -7.07 -23.37 1.16
C ALA A 85 -8.40 -23.50 1.92
N GLN A 86 -9.30 -22.56 1.66
CA GLN A 86 -10.61 -22.40 2.30
C GLN A 86 -11.66 -21.91 1.30
N PRO A 87 -12.96 -22.23 1.48
CA PRO A 87 -14.01 -21.72 0.61
C PRO A 87 -14.21 -20.20 0.80
N THR A 88 -14.58 -19.52 -0.28
CA THR A 88 -15.30 -18.23 -0.22
C THR A 88 -16.73 -18.46 0.27
N LYS A 89 -17.49 -17.41 0.63
CA LYS A 89 -18.90 -17.59 1.02
C LYS A 89 -19.76 -18.16 -0.12
N ARG A 90 -19.35 -17.97 -1.39
CA ARG A 90 -19.92 -18.65 -2.58
C ARG A 90 -19.59 -20.14 -2.69
N GLY A 91 -18.72 -20.68 -1.82
CA GLY A 91 -18.32 -22.10 -1.79
C GLY A 91 -17.19 -22.48 -2.75
N ALA A 92 -16.62 -21.54 -3.49
CA ALA A 92 -15.45 -21.78 -4.35
C ALA A 92 -14.19 -21.85 -3.48
N LEU A 93 -13.34 -22.86 -3.66
CA LEU A 93 -12.10 -23.01 -2.89
C LEU A 93 -11.09 -21.93 -3.33
N THR A 94 -10.51 -21.19 -2.39
CA THR A 94 -9.47 -20.19 -2.64
C THR A 94 -8.33 -20.31 -1.62
N VAL A 95 -7.29 -19.48 -1.72
CA VAL A 95 -6.14 -19.53 -0.81
C VAL A 95 -6.48 -18.86 0.53
N THR A 96 -6.14 -19.53 1.63
CA THR A 96 -6.38 -19.06 3.00
C THR A 96 -5.55 -17.82 3.29
N GLY A 97 -6.21 -16.70 3.61
CA GLY A 97 -5.53 -15.46 3.95
C GLY A 97 -4.77 -14.84 2.77
N LEU A 98 -5.32 -14.90 1.55
CA LEU A 98 -4.70 -14.32 0.35
C LEU A 98 -3.29 -14.95 0.14
N PHE A 99 -2.25 -14.16 -0.16
CA PHE A 99 -0.87 -14.64 -0.37
C PHE A 99 -0.36 -15.61 0.70
N GLN A 100 -0.76 -15.40 1.96
CA GLN A 100 -0.20 -16.05 3.14
C GLN A 100 -0.36 -17.57 3.12
N GLY A 101 -1.42 -18.06 2.47
CA GLY A 101 -1.70 -19.48 2.36
C GLY A 101 -0.93 -20.21 1.26
N LYS A 102 -0.09 -19.53 0.46
CA LYS A 102 0.70 -20.17 -0.61
C LYS A 102 2.20 -20.17 -0.28
N PHE A 103 2.81 -21.35 -0.41
CA PHE A 103 4.26 -21.54 -0.34
C PHE A 103 4.75 -22.18 -1.64
N ARG A 104 5.68 -21.52 -2.34
CA ARG A 104 6.44 -22.10 -3.46
C ARG A 104 7.49 -23.07 -2.92
N ILE A 105 7.74 -24.17 -3.62
CA ILE A 105 8.68 -25.21 -3.19
C ILE A 105 9.86 -25.30 -4.15
N GLU A 106 11.04 -24.90 -3.68
CA GLU A 106 12.29 -24.84 -4.44
C GLU A 106 13.29 -25.88 -3.92
N SER A 107 14.09 -26.47 -4.81
CA SER A 107 15.17 -27.38 -4.42
C SER A 107 16.52 -26.68 -4.51
N GLU A 108 17.25 -26.60 -3.40
CA GLU A 108 18.60 -26.04 -3.33
C GLU A 108 19.53 -27.07 -2.66
N GLY A 109 20.66 -27.39 -3.30
CA GLY A 109 21.62 -28.37 -2.76
C GLY A 109 21.08 -29.80 -2.54
N GLY A 110 19.90 -30.13 -3.09
CA GLY A 110 19.18 -31.39 -2.82
C GLY A 110 18.20 -31.33 -1.65
N VAL A 111 18.05 -30.17 -0.99
CA VAL A 111 17.05 -29.90 0.06
C VAL A 111 15.88 -29.12 -0.54
N ASP A 112 14.65 -29.54 -0.26
CA ASP A 112 13.46 -28.74 -0.58
C ASP A 112 13.22 -27.68 0.50
N PHE A 113 13.06 -26.43 0.07
CA PHE A 113 12.67 -25.29 0.90
C PHE A 113 11.24 -24.86 0.57
N ALA A 114 10.49 -24.51 1.61
CA ALA A 114 9.23 -23.78 1.48
C ALA A 114 9.54 -22.28 1.57
N GLN A 115 9.15 -21.55 0.53
CA GLN A 115 9.19 -20.09 0.43
C GLN A 115 7.74 -19.60 0.39
N GLN A 116 7.29 -18.83 1.39
CA GLN A 116 5.99 -18.16 1.32
C GLN A 116 6.01 -17.22 0.11
N GLU A 117 4.99 -17.29 -0.75
CA GLU A 117 4.98 -16.48 -1.97
C GLU A 117 4.39 -15.10 -1.72
N GLY A 118 4.91 -14.09 -2.44
CA GLY A 118 4.22 -12.83 -2.58
C GLY A 118 3.01 -12.95 -3.52
N ALA A 119 1.95 -12.26 -3.15
CA ALA A 119 1.02 -11.68 -4.12
C ALA A 119 1.48 -10.27 -4.45
N GLY A 120 1.09 -9.74 -5.61
CA GLY A 120 1.15 -8.29 -5.80
C GLY A 120 0.33 -7.62 -4.72
N ASP A 121 0.97 -6.66 -4.02
CA ASP A 121 0.50 -5.83 -2.90
C ASP A 121 -0.71 -6.38 -2.14
N ALA A 122 -0.50 -6.91 -0.93
CA ALA A 122 -1.57 -7.61 -0.23
C ALA A 122 -2.79 -6.76 0.20
N GLY A 123 -3.88 -7.43 0.61
CA GLY A 123 -5.02 -6.80 1.31
C GLY A 123 -4.93 -7.04 2.82
N LEU A 124 -5.51 -6.17 3.64
CA LEU A 124 -5.11 -5.99 5.03
C LEU A 124 -5.46 -7.14 5.98
N VAL A 125 -4.46 -7.55 6.79
CA VAL A 125 -4.52 -8.73 7.67
C VAL A 125 -4.40 -8.36 9.15
N LEU A 126 -5.18 -9.00 10.02
CA LEU A 126 -5.03 -8.83 11.48
C LEU A 126 -3.89 -9.69 12.07
N ARG A 127 -3.01 -9.05 12.87
CA ARG A 127 -1.77 -9.65 13.44
C ARG A 127 -1.83 -9.95 14.95
N ARG A 128 -2.97 -9.68 15.64
CA ARG A 128 -3.12 -9.71 17.11
C ARG A 128 -2.55 -10.99 17.76
N GLY A 129 -1.36 -10.88 18.38
CA GLY A 129 -0.71 -11.95 19.13
C GLY A 129 0.06 -13.01 18.32
N GLN A 130 0.13 -12.88 16.98
CA GLN A 130 0.80 -13.87 16.13
C GLN A 130 2.33 -13.78 16.18
N LYS A 131 3.01 -14.91 16.01
CA LYS A 131 4.48 -14.96 15.90
C LYS A 131 4.95 -14.71 14.46
N ARG A 132 6.01 -13.92 14.30
CA ARG A 132 6.74 -13.75 13.04
C ARG A 132 7.51 -15.04 12.74
N GLU A 133 7.04 -15.84 11.78
CA GLU A 133 7.79 -16.99 11.24
C GLU A 133 8.70 -16.54 10.09
N ALA A 134 9.76 -17.31 9.79
CA ALA A 134 10.65 -17.01 8.67
C ALA A 134 9.98 -17.37 7.33
N GLY A 135 9.91 -16.41 6.40
CA GLY A 135 9.27 -16.60 5.08
C GLY A 135 9.94 -17.66 4.20
N ARG A 136 11.22 -18.00 4.47
CA ARG A 136 11.92 -19.16 3.91
C ARG A 136 12.32 -20.13 5.01
N ARG A 137 11.99 -21.41 4.85
CA ARG A 137 12.33 -22.50 5.80
C ARG A 137 12.45 -23.86 5.10
N PRO A 138 13.16 -24.84 5.66
CA PRO A 138 13.18 -26.20 5.11
C PRO A 138 11.75 -26.75 5.03
N LEU A 139 11.43 -27.44 3.92
CA LEU A 139 10.07 -27.97 3.69
C LEU A 139 9.69 -29.01 4.75
N ALA A 140 10.63 -29.85 5.18
CA ALA A 140 10.39 -30.88 6.20
C ALA A 140 9.86 -30.26 7.51
N ASP A 141 10.58 -29.25 8.04
CA ASP A 141 10.23 -28.54 9.27
C ASP A 141 8.84 -27.89 9.21
N LEU A 142 8.42 -27.42 8.03
CA LEU A 142 7.07 -26.88 7.83
C LEU A 142 6.02 -28.00 7.75
N LEU A 143 6.28 -29.06 6.98
CA LEU A 143 5.36 -30.19 6.86
C LEU A 143 5.10 -30.88 8.20
N ASP A 144 6.11 -31.03 9.05
CA ASP A 144 5.95 -31.67 10.37
C ASP A 144 5.22 -30.77 11.37
N GLN A 145 5.50 -29.45 11.40
CA GLN A 145 4.68 -28.49 12.16
C GLN A 145 3.21 -28.53 11.70
N VAL A 146 2.95 -28.58 10.39
CA VAL A 146 1.59 -28.67 9.81
C VAL A 146 0.92 -29.99 10.21
N ARG A 147 1.62 -31.13 10.14
CA ARG A 147 1.07 -32.44 10.55
C ARG A 147 0.68 -32.46 12.03
N ASP A 148 1.47 -31.84 12.91
CA ASP A 148 1.17 -31.75 14.35
C ASP A 148 0.10 -30.71 14.71
N LEU A 149 -0.13 -29.72 13.84
CA LEU A 149 -1.27 -28.81 13.92
C LEU A 149 -2.57 -29.45 13.39
N VAL A 150 -2.51 -30.21 12.29
CA VAL A 150 -3.70 -30.91 11.74
C VAL A 150 -4.27 -31.92 12.73
N LYS A 151 -3.41 -32.64 13.48
CA LYS A 151 -3.83 -33.51 14.59
C LYS A 151 -4.63 -32.77 15.67
N ARG A 152 -4.43 -31.46 15.83
CA ARG A 152 -5.12 -30.60 16.80
C ARG A 152 -6.35 -29.89 16.22
N HIS A 153 -6.47 -29.81 14.88
CA HIS A 153 -7.52 -29.07 14.18
C HIS A 153 -8.07 -29.84 12.94
N PRO A 154 -8.75 -30.99 13.10
CA PRO A 154 -9.34 -31.75 12.00
C PRO A 154 -10.54 -31.04 11.32
N THR A 155 -10.95 -31.53 10.14
CA THR A 155 -11.98 -30.91 9.28
C THR A 155 -13.03 -31.94 8.81
N LEU A 156 -14.26 -31.49 8.58
CA LEU A 156 -15.38 -32.25 8.01
C LEU A 156 -15.49 -31.99 6.48
N GLU A 157 -15.85 -33.01 5.69
CA GLU A 157 -15.21 -33.24 4.37
C GLU A 157 -16.00 -32.80 3.10
N ALA A 158 -17.13 -32.09 3.24
CA ALA A 158 -18.09 -31.93 2.14
C ALA A 158 -17.90 -30.68 1.25
N ALA A 159 -17.31 -30.84 0.04
CA ALA A 159 -17.64 -30.08 -1.22
C ALA A 159 -16.64 -30.32 -2.40
N LEU A 160 -17.00 -29.73 -3.56
CA LEU A 160 -16.21 -29.39 -4.77
C LEU A 160 -16.07 -30.43 -5.91
N THR A 161 -16.57 -30.07 -7.11
CA THR A 161 -16.33 -30.73 -8.43
C THR A 161 -16.40 -29.70 -9.59
N PRO A 162 -15.31 -29.44 -10.36
CA PRO A 162 -15.29 -28.41 -11.43
C PRO A 162 -14.76 -28.85 -12.83
N PRO A 163 -14.97 -28.05 -13.91
CA PRO A 163 -14.28 -28.15 -15.23
C PRO A 163 -13.30 -26.97 -15.53
N ALA A 164 -12.42 -27.07 -16.55
CA ALA A 164 -11.09 -26.39 -16.56
C ALA A 164 -10.63 -25.66 -17.88
N ALA A 165 -9.31 -25.37 -17.99
CA ALA A 165 -8.42 -24.97 -19.12
C ALA A 165 -8.48 -23.53 -19.75
N THR A 166 -7.38 -22.82 -20.15
CA THR A 166 -5.88 -22.88 -19.93
C THR A 166 -5.12 -21.63 -20.51
N GLY A 167 -4.17 -20.99 -19.78
CA GLY A 167 -3.10 -20.10 -20.35
C GLY A 167 -2.32 -19.15 -19.36
N PRO A 168 -0.98 -18.96 -19.44
CA PRO A 168 -0.13 -17.97 -18.66
C PRO A 168 0.63 -16.96 -19.59
N VAL A 169 1.66 -16.10 -19.33
CA VAL A 169 2.78 -15.75 -18.35
C VAL A 169 3.25 -14.26 -18.68
N ASP A 170 4.16 -13.44 -18.06
CA ASP A 170 5.10 -13.35 -16.89
C ASP A 170 5.49 -11.84 -16.58
N ALA A 171 6.37 -11.50 -15.60
CA ALA A 171 6.80 -10.09 -15.28
C ALA A 171 8.17 -9.91 -14.50
N VAL A 172 8.64 -8.66 -14.23
CA VAL A 172 9.95 -8.26 -13.59
C VAL A 172 9.85 -6.92 -12.76
N SER A 173 10.75 -6.64 -11.79
CA SER A 173 10.65 -5.60 -10.71
C SER A 173 11.77 -4.50 -10.60
N SER A 174 11.69 -3.60 -9.59
CA SER A 174 12.62 -2.47 -9.28
C SER A 174 12.90 -2.25 -7.76
N ALA A 175 13.40 -1.07 -7.33
CA ALA A 175 14.08 -0.82 -6.04
C ALA A 175 13.31 0.06 -5.01
N ASP A 176 13.84 0.09 -3.78
CA ASP A 176 13.17 0.49 -2.51
C ASP A 176 13.08 2.00 -2.24
N LEU A 177 11.96 2.42 -1.63
CA LEU A 177 11.60 3.81 -1.28
C LEU A 177 10.80 3.93 0.05
N GLY A 178 10.65 2.85 0.83
CA GLY A 178 9.77 2.81 2.02
C GLY A 178 8.26 2.69 1.69
N PHE A 179 7.94 2.48 0.41
CA PHE A 179 6.64 2.11 -0.15
C PHE A 179 6.89 1.26 -1.41
N THR A 180 6.01 0.31 -1.75
CA THR A 180 6.03 -0.33 -3.08
C THR A 180 5.12 0.39 -4.08
N LEU A 181 5.44 0.23 -5.36
CA LEU A 181 4.51 0.38 -6.46
C LEU A 181 4.08 -1.00 -6.93
N HIS A 182 2.83 -1.13 -7.40
CA HIS A 182 2.23 -2.43 -7.70
C HIS A 182 3.09 -3.31 -8.63
N PRO A 183 3.59 -4.48 -8.14
CA PRO A 183 4.79 -5.13 -8.66
C PRO A 183 4.58 -5.94 -9.95
N ILE A 184 3.41 -5.83 -10.58
CA ILE A 184 3.11 -6.40 -11.90
C ILE A 184 2.82 -5.28 -12.90
N ILE A 185 2.03 -4.27 -12.50
CA ILE A 185 1.70 -3.07 -13.28
C ILE A 185 1.50 -1.92 -12.28
N ALA A 186 2.39 -0.93 -12.27
CA ALA A 186 2.14 0.30 -11.52
C ALA A 186 0.94 1.05 -12.12
N LEU A 187 0.00 1.47 -11.28
CA LEU A 187 -1.26 2.12 -11.67
C LEU A 187 -1.47 3.40 -10.87
N ARG A 188 -2.12 4.39 -11.48
CA ARG A 188 -2.59 5.61 -10.78
C ARG A 188 -3.74 6.27 -11.52
N TRP A 189 -4.44 7.17 -10.82
CA TRP A 189 -5.42 8.07 -11.45
C TRP A 189 -4.69 9.18 -12.21
N PHE A 190 -5.17 9.55 -13.40
CA PHE A 190 -4.57 10.61 -14.24
C PHE A 190 -5.31 11.94 -14.08
N GLU A 191 -6.55 11.86 -13.58
CA GLU A 191 -7.49 12.91 -13.23
C GLU A 191 -6.87 14.00 -12.32
N PRO A 192 -6.07 13.67 -11.27
CA PRO A 192 -5.51 14.68 -10.37
C PRO A 192 -4.49 15.63 -11.03
N ASP A 193 -3.82 15.21 -12.12
CA ASP A 193 -2.91 16.08 -12.88
C ASP A 193 -3.66 17.25 -13.57
N SER A 194 -4.99 17.16 -13.67
CA SER A 194 -5.88 18.22 -14.17
C SER A 194 -6.76 18.83 -13.07
N GLY A 195 -6.48 18.53 -11.80
CA GLY A 195 -7.29 18.97 -10.65
C GLY A 195 -8.67 18.32 -10.56
N ILE A 196 -8.87 17.18 -11.23
CA ILE A 196 -10.11 16.39 -11.15
C ILE A 196 -9.94 15.36 -10.01
N PRO A 197 -10.83 15.30 -9.02
CA PRO A 197 -10.70 14.40 -7.88
C PRO A 197 -11.03 12.95 -8.24
N VAL A 198 -10.43 12.03 -7.49
CA VAL A 198 -10.85 10.61 -7.45
C VAL A 198 -12.03 10.52 -6.50
N THR A 199 -13.20 10.13 -6.98
CA THR A 199 -14.39 10.01 -6.14
C THR A 199 -14.54 8.59 -5.62
N MET A 200 -14.71 8.47 -4.30
CA MET A 200 -15.11 7.24 -3.62
C MET A 200 -16.52 7.41 -3.05
N MET A 201 -17.35 6.38 -3.21
CA MET A 201 -18.68 6.31 -2.61
C MET A 201 -18.67 5.43 -1.35
N PHE A 202 -19.55 5.72 -0.39
CA PHE A 202 -19.73 4.89 0.81
C PHE A 202 -21.03 4.09 0.71
N ASN A 203 -21.01 2.77 0.89
CA ASN A 203 -22.23 1.99 1.05
C ASN A 203 -22.52 1.74 2.55
N PRO A 204 -23.56 2.37 3.13
CA PRO A 204 -23.90 2.21 4.54
C PRO A 204 -24.55 0.86 4.86
N ALA A 205 -24.95 0.05 3.87
CA ALA A 205 -25.49 -1.28 4.12
C ALA A 205 -24.42 -2.18 4.77
N ASN A 206 -24.79 -2.82 5.88
CA ASN A 206 -23.92 -3.67 6.71
C ASN A 206 -22.68 -2.99 7.30
N ALA A 207 -22.58 -1.65 7.28
CA ALA A 207 -21.48 -0.94 7.92
C ALA A 207 -21.41 -1.30 9.44
N PRO A 208 -20.25 -1.74 9.99
CA PRO A 208 -20.23 -2.33 11.33
C PRO A 208 -20.66 -1.36 12.43
N ALA A 209 -21.80 -1.63 13.06
CA ALA A 209 -22.41 -0.76 14.07
C ALA A 209 -21.62 -0.66 15.38
N VAL A 210 -20.60 -1.50 15.57
CA VAL A 210 -19.70 -1.47 16.73
C VAL A 210 -18.64 -0.36 16.65
N VAL A 211 -18.40 0.23 15.47
CA VAL A 211 -17.32 1.22 15.25
C VAL A 211 -17.52 2.45 16.13
N PRO A 212 -16.59 2.78 17.04
CA PRO A 212 -16.69 3.98 17.88
C PRO A 212 -16.73 5.26 17.05
N GLY A 213 -17.81 6.04 17.17
CA GLY A 213 -18.04 7.23 16.32
C GLY A 213 -18.65 6.94 14.94
N GLY A 214 -18.84 5.66 14.58
CA GLY A 214 -19.41 5.22 13.31
C GLY A 214 -18.39 5.10 12.17
N ALA A 215 -18.69 4.20 11.22
CA ALA A 215 -17.86 3.96 10.04
C ALA A 215 -17.78 5.16 9.08
N ARG A 216 -18.93 5.80 8.80
CA ARG A 216 -19.06 6.90 7.83
C ARG A 216 -18.13 8.10 8.13
N PRO A 217 -18.05 8.65 9.37
CA PRO A 217 -17.08 9.71 9.69
C PRO A 217 -15.60 9.28 9.61
N GLN A 218 -15.29 7.99 9.75
CA GLN A 218 -13.92 7.49 9.62
C GLN A 218 -13.50 7.31 8.15
N PHE A 219 -14.45 6.98 7.26
CA PHE A 219 -14.28 7.08 5.81
C PHE A 219 -14.09 8.55 5.35
N GLU A 220 -14.89 9.48 5.86
CA GLU A 220 -14.74 10.92 5.62
C GLU A 220 -13.38 11.45 6.10
N ALA A 221 -12.86 10.94 7.22
CA ALA A 221 -11.52 11.27 7.69
C ALA A 221 -10.42 10.67 6.80
N ALA A 222 -10.61 9.48 6.22
CA ALA A 222 -9.67 8.87 5.29
C ALA A 222 -9.54 9.67 3.97
N THR A 223 -10.66 10.04 3.35
CA THR A 223 -10.64 10.85 2.11
C THR A 223 -10.00 12.23 2.34
N GLN A 224 -10.29 12.86 3.48
CA GLN A 224 -9.63 14.11 3.89
C GLN A 224 -8.13 13.93 4.14
N ASN A 225 -7.71 12.89 4.87
CA ASN A 225 -6.30 12.68 5.22
C ASN A 225 -5.41 12.45 3.99
N TRP A 226 -5.85 11.65 3.02
CA TRP A 226 -5.10 11.46 1.76
C TRP A 226 -5.07 12.74 0.90
N THR A 227 -6.17 13.50 0.87
CA THR A 227 -6.23 14.81 0.18
C THR A 227 -5.32 15.86 0.81
N ASN A 228 -5.12 15.79 2.13
CA ASN A 228 -4.29 16.75 2.88
C ASN A 228 -2.78 16.44 2.85
N VAL A 229 -2.34 15.43 2.08
CA VAL A 229 -0.91 15.13 1.88
C VAL A 229 -0.23 16.26 1.10
N THR A 230 0.49 17.13 1.82
CA THR A 230 1.24 18.24 1.21
C THR A 230 2.27 17.74 0.20
N GLY A 231 2.43 18.45 -0.91
CA GLY A 231 3.36 18.05 -1.98
C GLY A 231 2.85 16.95 -2.91
N SER A 232 1.56 16.62 -2.81
CA SER A 232 0.81 15.76 -3.75
C SER A 232 -0.23 16.58 -4.53
N THR A 233 -0.72 16.06 -5.66
CA THR A 233 -1.91 16.55 -6.37
C THR A 233 -3.16 15.71 -6.15
N ILE A 234 -3.08 14.60 -5.41
CA ILE A 234 -4.24 13.73 -5.17
C ILE A 234 -5.35 14.48 -4.41
N VAL A 235 -6.59 14.28 -4.85
CA VAL A 235 -7.78 14.73 -4.13
C VAL A 235 -8.75 13.56 -4.10
N MET A 236 -8.91 12.97 -2.91
CA MET A 236 -9.87 11.91 -2.65
C MET A 236 -11.18 12.55 -2.20
N HIS A 237 -12.21 12.45 -3.02
CA HIS A 237 -13.51 13.08 -2.79
C HIS A 237 -14.55 12.07 -2.33
N ASP A 238 -15.20 12.37 -1.21
CA ASP A 238 -16.39 11.64 -0.75
C ASP A 238 -17.60 12.00 -1.63
N GLY A 239 -18.05 11.05 -2.45
CA GLY A 239 -19.18 11.24 -3.36
C GLY A 239 -20.57 11.11 -2.71
N GLY A 240 -20.65 10.81 -1.41
CA GLY A 240 -21.91 10.56 -0.70
C GLY A 240 -22.19 9.07 -0.48
N ASP A 241 -23.45 8.74 -0.17
CA ASP A 241 -23.88 7.34 -0.01
C ASP A 241 -24.23 6.70 -1.35
N THR A 242 -23.97 5.39 -1.50
CA THR A 242 -24.31 4.57 -2.67
C THR A 242 -24.98 3.25 -2.26
N THR A 243 -25.55 2.55 -3.26
CA THR A 243 -25.92 1.13 -3.16
C THR A 243 -24.98 0.20 -3.93
N ALA A 244 -23.99 0.73 -4.65
CA ALA A 244 -22.92 -0.06 -5.27
C ALA A 244 -22.13 -0.84 -4.21
N ALA A 245 -21.72 -2.06 -4.51
CA ALA A 245 -21.16 -2.98 -3.52
C ALA A 245 -20.38 -4.12 -4.17
N CYS A 246 -19.59 -4.80 -3.33
CA CYS A 246 -18.67 -5.86 -3.73
C CYS A 246 -17.47 -5.31 -4.53
N TRP A 247 -16.63 -6.19 -5.06
CA TRP A 247 -15.58 -5.82 -6.02
C TRP A 247 -16.08 -6.16 -7.43
N ARG A 248 -16.40 -5.14 -8.24
CA ARG A 248 -17.10 -5.32 -9.51
C ARG A 248 -17.00 -4.07 -10.40
N ALA A 249 -16.71 -4.25 -11.68
CA ALA A 249 -16.80 -3.13 -12.62
C ALA A 249 -18.27 -2.79 -12.95
N ASP A 250 -18.86 -1.79 -12.28
CA ASP A 250 -20.19 -1.24 -12.55
C ASP A 250 -20.23 0.28 -12.87
N GLY A 251 -19.07 0.94 -12.76
CA GLY A 251 -18.81 2.36 -12.99
C GLY A 251 -18.63 3.20 -11.71
N VAL A 252 -18.53 2.60 -10.53
CA VAL A 252 -18.63 3.30 -9.24
C VAL A 252 -17.64 2.77 -8.20
N ASN A 253 -16.52 3.47 -7.99
CA ASN A 253 -15.59 3.16 -6.89
C ASN A 253 -16.33 3.21 -5.54
N ALA A 254 -16.48 2.09 -4.84
CA ALA A 254 -17.26 2.02 -3.60
C ALA A 254 -16.52 1.34 -2.44
N VAL A 255 -16.71 1.85 -1.22
CA VAL A 255 -16.48 1.04 -0.01
C VAL A 255 -17.78 0.34 0.40
N SER A 256 -17.73 -0.98 0.56
CA SER A 256 -18.86 -1.83 0.91
C SER A 256 -18.54 -2.80 2.04
N HIS A 257 -19.56 -3.29 2.74
CA HIS A 257 -19.40 -3.94 4.03
C HIS A 257 -20.06 -5.33 4.11
N GLY A 258 -19.39 -6.25 4.81
CA GLY A 258 -19.82 -7.64 5.01
C GLY A 258 -19.36 -8.62 3.91
N ASP A 259 -18.79 -8.12 2.81
CA ASP A 259 -18.69 -8.83 1.52
C ASP A 259 -20.05 -9.46 1.12
N PRO A 260 -21.01 -8.63 0.65
CA PRO A 260 -22.37 -9.07 0.38
C PRO A 260 -22.51 -9.94 -0.87
N CYS A 261 -21.48 -10.01 -1.73
CA CYS A 261 -21.43 -10.93 -2.87
C CYS A 261 -20.82 -12.29 -2.52
N GLY A 262 -20.15 -12.43 -1.37
CA GLY A 262 -19.48 -13.66 -0.97
C GLY A 262 -18.22 -13.99 -1.79
N GLN A 263 -17.54 -12.98 -2.30
CA GLN A 263 -16.34 -13.10 -3.11
C GLN A 263 -15.13 -13.56 -2.29
N PHE A 264 -15.13 -13.27 -0.99
CA PHE A 264 -14.03 -13.56 -0.10
C PHE A 264 -14.40 -14.67 0.90
N PRO A 265 -13.40 -15.30 1.56
CA PRO A 265 -13.65 -16.16 2.70
C PRO A 265 -14.16 -15.39 3.92
N ASP A 266 -14.87 -16.08 4.81
CA ASP A 266 -15.22 -15.53 6.13
C ASP A 266 -13.96 -15.18 6.94
N PHE A 267 -14.02 -14.05 7.64
CA PHE A 267 -13.14 -13.75 8.76
C PHE A 267 -13.59 -14.57 9.99
N ASP A 268 -12.66 -15.03 10.83
CA ASP A 268 -12.98 -15.79 12.04
C ASP A 268 -13.20 -14.85 13.25
N PRO A 269 -14.45 -14.58 13.67
CA PRO A 269 -14.75 -13.71 14.81
C PRO A 269 -14.37 -14.32 16.16
N VAL A 270 -14.19 -15.64 16.24
CA VAL A 270 -13.93 -16.37 17.50
C VAL A 270 -12.45 -16.28 17.88
N THR A 271 -11.56 -16.38 16.90
CA THR A 271 -10.11 -16.14 17.12
C THR A 271 -9.64 -14.75 16.71
N CYS A 272 -10.55 -13.91 16.18
CA CYS A 272 -10.28 -12.59 15.63
C CYS A 272 -9.12 -12.62 14.63
N SER A 273 -9.27 -13.39 13.55
CA SER A 273 -8.23 -13.56 12.53
C SER A 273 -8.81 -13.81 11.14
N GLY A 274 -8.12 -13.32 10.12
CA GLY A 274 -8.58 -13.35 8.74
C GLY A 274 -8.07 -12.15 7.96
N VAL A 275 -8.66 -11.92 6.80
CA VAL A 275 -8.52 -10.69 6.02
C VAL A 275 -9.61 -9.73 6.48
N LEU A 276 -9.22 -8.52 6.89
CA LEU A 276 -10.13 -7.49 7.43
C LEU A 276 -10.90 -6.79 6.31
N ALA A 277 -10.19 -6.44 5.25
CA ALA A 277 -10.72 -5.79 4.07
C ALA A 277 -9.85 -6.12 2.85
N VAL A 278 -10.35 -5.76 1.68
CA VAL A 278 -9.67 -5.94 0.39
C VAL A 278 -10.02 -4.77 -0.53
N THR A 279 -9.02 -4.04 -1.01
CA THR A 279 -9.12 -3.25 -2.22
C THR A 279 -8.97 -4.13 -3.45
N GLY A 280 -9.68 -3.83 -4.52
CA GLY A 280 -9.50 -4.50 -5.80
C GLY A 280 -9.70 -3.55 -6.97
N VAL A 281 -8.79 -3.60 -7.93
CA VAL A 281 -8.89 -2.89 -9.20
C VAL A 281 -9.89 -3.64 -10.07
N ALA A 282 -11.11 -3.13 -10.13
CA ALA A 282 -12.18 -3.67 -10.96
C ALA A 282 -11.92 -3.41 -12.45
N ASN A 283 -11.33 -2.26 -12.80
CA ASN A 283 -11.09 -1.85 -14.17
C ASN A 283 -9.89 -0.89 -14.30
N PHE A 284 -9.09 -1.05 -15.35
CA PHE A 284 -8.05 -0.08 -15.75
C PHE A 284 -7.86 -0.07 -17.26
N SER A 285 -7.07 0.88 -17.76
CA SER A 285 -6.82 1.03 -19.21
C SER A 285 -5.34 1.14 -19.55
N LEU A 286 -4.97 0.66 -20.74
CA LEU A 286 -3.61 0.70 -21.28
C LEU A 286 -3.12 2.12 -21.67
N GLU A 287 -3.83 3.17 -21.24
CA GLU A 287 -3.36 4.55 -21.32
C GLU A 287 -2.22 4.75 -20.31
N SER A 288 -1.03 5.09 -20.81
CA SER A 288 0.20 5.11 -20.01
C SER A 288 0.80 6.51 -19.84
N LYS A 289 1.52 6.71 -18.73
CA LYS A 289 2.21 7.97 -18.39
C LYS A 289 3.46 7.68 -17.57
N VAL A 290 4.53 8.42 -17.82
CA VAL A 290 5.76 8.35 -17.02
C VAL A 290 5.77 9.49 -16.01
N VAL A 291 5.99 9.16 -14.74
CA VAL A 291 5.99 10.08 -13.59
C VAL A 291 7.14 9.71 -12.68
N ASN A 292 8.01 10.69 -12.33
CA ASN A 292 9.24 10.47 -11.55
C ASN A 292 10.11 9.29 -12.03
N GLY A 293 10.08 8.99 -13.33
CA GLY A 293 10.81 7.88 -13.97
C GLY A 293 10.07 6.53 -14.00
N ALA A 294 9.04 6.33 -13.18
CA ALA A 294 8.19 5.14 -13.22
C ALA A 294 7.10 5.28 -14.31
N SER A 295 6.77 4.16 -14.97
CA SER A 295 5.69 4.10 -15.97
C SER A 295 4.43 3.53 -15.34
N PHE A 296 3.35 4.30 -15.36
CA PHE A 296 2.04 3.94 -14.83
C PHE A 296 1.02 3.70 -15.93
N LEU A 297 0.06 2.81 -15.70
CA LEU A 297 -1.22 2.76 -16.41
C LEU A 297 -2.31 3.54 -15.66
N ARG A 298 -3.40 3.88 -16.36
CA ARG A 298 -4.52 4.66 -15.79
C ARG A 298 -5.61 3.75 -15.23
N PHE A 299 -5.87 3.88 -13.92
CA PHE A 299 -7.05 3.31 -13.26
C PHE A 299 -8.35 3.75 -13.94
N ARG A 300 -9.39 2.94 -13.82
CA ARG A 300 -10.76 3.29 -14.21
C ARG A 300 -11.76 3.03 -13.09
N GLU A 301 -11.53 1.98 -12.30
CA GLU A 301 -12.45 1.57 -11.25
C GLU A 301 -11.76 0.72 -10.18
N GLU A 302 -11.98 1.06 -8.91
CA GLU A 302 -11.43 0.36 -7.74
C GLU A 302 -12.46 0.30 -6.59
N ASP A 303 -12.65 -0.87 -6.00
CA ASP A 303 -13.56 -1.09 -4.88
C ASP A 303 -12.84 -1.47 -3.60
N ILE A 304 -13.42 -1.11 -2.46
CA ILE A 304 -13.00 -1.55 -1.13
C ILE A 304 -14.11 -2.45 -0.54
N VAL A 305 -13.77 -3.68 -0.18
CA VAL A 305 -14.70 -4.63 0.44
C VAL A 305 -14.24 -4.96 1.86
N ILE A 306 -14.89 -4.34 2.85
CA ILE A 306 -14.70 -4.63 4.27
C ILE A 306 -15.42 -5.95 4.59
N ASN A 307 -14.72 -6.92 5.21
CA ASN A 307 -15.28 -8.25 5.47
C ASN A 307 -16.24 -8.25 6.69
N GLY A 308 -17.16 -9.22 6.71
CA GLY A 308 -18.10 -9.43 7.82
C GLY A 308 -17.47 -10.16 9.00
N GLY A 309 -18.07 -10.05 10.18
CA GLY A 309 -17.58 -10.72 11.42
C GLY A 309 -16.36 -10.03 12.06
N THR A 310 -15.98 -8.85 11.58
CA THR A 310 -14.79 -8.08 11.97
C THR A 310 -14.95 -7.27 13.26
N ASP A 311 -16.14 -7.34 13.91
CA ASP A 311 -16.50 -6.61 15.13
C ASP A 311 -15.49 -6.73 16.27
N CYS A 312 -14.83 -7.88 16.43
CA CYS A 312 -13.82 -8.13 17.46
C CYS A 312 -12.54 -7.27 17.32
N PHE A 313 -12.38 -6.61 16.18
CA PHE A 313 -11.30 -5.66 15.89
C PHE A 313 -11.83 -4.22 15.76
N PHE A 314 -13.01 -4.05 15.16
CA PHE A 314 -13.61 -2.73 14.91
C PHE A 314 -14.35 -2.11 16.11
N ALA A 315 -14.59 -2.85 17.20
CA ALA A 315 -15.06 -2.28 18.45
C ALA A 315 -13.99 -1.45 19.20
N ASP A 316 -12.70 -1.69 18.91
CA ASP A 316 -11.58 -0.92 19.46
C ASP A 316 -11.44 0.43 18.70
N PRO A 317 -11.34 1.60 19.37
CA PRO A 317 -11.36 2.91 18.71
C PRO A 317 -10.23 3.12 17.70
N GLY A 318 -10.56 3.70 16.54
CA GLY A 318 -9.61 4.02 15.47
C GLY A 318 -9.27 2.86 14.52
N ASN A 319 -9.56 1.61 14.88
CA ASN A 319 -9.17 0.44 14.08
C ASN A 319 -9.92 0.29 12.75
N TYR A 320 -11.18 0.73 12.66
CA TYR A 320 -11.87 0.83 11.37
C TYR A 320 -11.25 1.91 10.48
N GLY A 321 -10.88 3.05 11.08
CA GLY A 321 -10.15 4.14 10.44
C GLY A 321 -8.81 3.69 9.87
N GLU A 322 -8.02 2.94 10.65
CA GLU A 322 -6.78 2.32 10.17
C GLU A 322 -7.04 1.49 8.90
N VAL A 323 -8.04 0.59 8.92
CA VAL A 323 -8.36 -0.25 7.76
C VAL A 323 -8.86 0.56 6.57
N VAL A 324 -9.91 1.38 6.71
CA VAL A 324 -10.44 2.15 5.57
C VAL A 324 -9.44 3.18 5.04
N GLY A 325 -8.55 3.70 5.90
CA GLY A 325 -7.44 4.56 5.50
C GLY A 325 -6.38 3.82 4.68
N HIS A 326 -6.01 2.61 5.09
CA HIS A 326 -5.10 1.73 4.35
C HIS A 326 -5.67 1.33 2.98
N GLU A 327 -6.89 0.82 2.94
CA GLU A 327 -7.53 0.40 1.68
C GLU A 327 -7.70 1.60 0.71
N MET A 328 -8.01 2.79 1.24
CA MET A 328 -8.00 4.04 0.46
C MET A 328 -6.60 4.41 -0.09
N GLY A 329 -5.52 3.97 0.54
CA GLY A 329 -4.15 4.12 0.05
C GLY A 329 -3.88 3.28 -1.20
N HIS A 330 -4.41 2.05 -1.27
CA HIS A 330 -4.39 1.26 -2.50
C HIS A 330 -5.10 1.95 -3.66
N VAL A 331 -6.23 2.63 -3.40
CA VAL A 331 -6.94 3.46 -4.40
C VAL A 331 -6.10 4.66 -4.87
N THR A 332 -5.09 5.09 -4.11
CA THR A 332 -4.10 6.07 -4.64
C THR A 332 -3.07 5.42 -5.57
N GLY A 333 -2.96 4.09 -5.62
CA GLY A 333 -1.94 3.35 -6.36
C GLY A 333 -0.70 3.00 -5.53
N LEU A 334 -0.79 3.10 -4.20
CA LEU A 334 0.23 2.55 -3.30
C LEU A 334 0.11 1.04 -3.21
N GLY A 335 1.27 0.38 -3.23
CA GLY A 335 1.39 -0.95 -2.68
C GLY A 335 1.69 -0.93 -1.19
N HIS A 336 2.00 -2.11 -0.63
CA HIS A 336 2.37 -2.20 0.77
C HIS A 336 3.73 -1.58 1.08
N SER A 337 3.86 -0.99 2.25
CA SER A 337 5.15 -0.51 2.76
C SER A 337 6.09 -1.67 3.08
N CYS A 338 5.58 -2.73 3.70
CA CYS A 338 6.33 -3.90 4.16
C CYS A 338 5.40 -5.06 4.53
N GLY A 339 5.99 -6.24 4.73
CA GLY A 339 5.35 -7.36 5.42
C GLY A 339 4.71 -8.40 4.50
N ASP A 340 4.66 -8.14 3.19
CA ASP A 340 4.48 -9.18 2.17
C ASP A 340 5.79 -9.41 1.37
N PRO A 341 5.94 -10.53 0.64
CA PRO A 341 7.17 -10.81 -0.11
C PRO A 341 7.46 -9.98 -1.38
N PHE A 342 6.72 -8.90 -1.68
CA PHE A 342 7.12 -7.91 -2.70
C PHE A 342 7.59 -6.59 -2.08
N SER A 343 7.25 -6.35 -0.82
CA SER A 343 7.71 -5.22 -0.02
C SER A 343 8.90 -5.64 0.90
N PRO A 344 9.65 -4.68 1.47
CA PRO A 344 10.71 -4.96 2.44
C PRO A 344 10.24 -5.76 3.67
N ASP A 345 11.18 -6.41 4.36
CA ASP A 345 10.91 -6.96 5.69
C ASP A 345 10.77 -5.80 6.68
N CYS A 346 9.59 -5.62 7.30
CA CYS A 346 9.38 -4.54 8.29
C CYS A 346 10.38 -4.58 9.47
N ALA A 347 11.06 -5.71 9.72
CA ALA A 347 12.13 -5.77 10.72
C ALA A 347 13.38 -4.95 10.33
N THR A 348 13.52 -4.57 9.06
CA THR A 348 14.67 -3.84 8.50
C THR A 348 14.39 -2.38 8.16
N ASP A 349 13.12 -1.97 7.99
CA ASP A 349 12.73 -0.57 7.79
C ASP A 349 11.62 -0.15 8.79
N PRO A 350 11.96 0.66 9.82
CA PRO A 350 10.99 1.21 10.77
C PRO A 350 10.03 2.26 10.18
N VAL A 351 10.38 2.93 9.06
CA VAL A 351 9.46 3.85 8.37
C VAL A 351 8.38 3.04 7.68
N ALA A 352 8.75 1.91 7.09
CA ALA A 352 7.80 0.98 6.46
C ALA A 352 6.97 0.19 7.49
N ASP A 353 7.55 -0.33 8.59
CA ASP A 353 6.78 -0.98 9.68
C ASP A 353 5.78 -0.01 10.31
N ALA A 354 6.13 1.27 10.44
CA ALA A 354 5.23 2.28 11.01
C ALA A 354 4.11 2.74 10.05
N ALA A 355 4.22 2.50 8.74
CA ALA A 355 3.34 3.06 7.73
C ALA A 355 1.88 2.59 7.84
N LEU A 356 0.95 3.36 7.27
CA LEU A 356 -0.45 2.95 7.15
C LEU A 356 -0.60 1.78 6.17
N MET A 357 0.19 1.76 5.09
CA MET A 357 0.27 0.67 4.12
C MET A 357 1.05 -0.59 4.60
N ASN A 358 1.22 -0.81 5.91
CA ASN A 358 1.77 -2.08 6.41
C ASN A 358 0.80 -3.22 6.10
N ALA A 359 1.28 -4.38 5.61
CA ALA A 359 0.46 -5.54 5.29
C ALA A 359 -0.34 -6.12 6.48
N PHE A 360 -0.02 -5.66 7.70
CA PHE A 360 -0.68 -6.04 8.93
C PHE A 360 -1.24 -4.84 9.69
N ALA A 361 -2.53 -4.89 10.01
CA ALA A 361 -3.17 -3.89 10.86
C ALA A 361 -2.57 -3.95 12.27
N HIS A 362 -2.22 -2.78 12.79
CA HIS A 362 -1.57 -2.59 14.09
C HIS A 362 -2.58 -2.72 15.23
N GLY A 363 -3.77 -2.14 15.06
CA GLY A 363 -4.78 -2.08 16.12
C GLY A 363 -4.39 -1.20 17.30
N ASP A 364 -3.57 -0.18 17.07
CA ASP A 364 -3.02 0.74 18.08
C ASP A 364 -3.82 2.05 18.23
N GLY A 365 -4.91 2.19 17.47
CA GLY A 365 -5.79 3.36 17.51
C GLY A 365 -5.35 4.55 16.66
N ARG A 366 -4.33 4.41 15.80
CA ARG A 366 -3.81 5.46 14.89
C ARG A 366 -4.84 6.13 13.97
N GLY A 367 -5.93 5.44 13.66
CA GLY A 367 -6.95 5.93 12.71
C GLY A 367 -6.45 6.00 11.26
N PRO A 368 -7.17 6.72 10.38
CA PRO A 368 -6.93 6.72 8.94
C PRO A 368 -5.77 7.67 8.52
N THR A 369 -4.68 7.74 9.28
CA THR A 369 -3.67 8.80 9.14
C THR A 369 -2.42 8.28 8.40
N PRO A 370 -2.11 8.74 7.18
CA PRO A 370 -0.87 8.41 6.48
C PRO A 370 0.38 8.85 7.27
N GLN A 371 1.44 8.05 7.22
CA GLN A 371 2.72 8.27 7.87
C GLN A 371 3.81 8.59 6.82
N LYS A 372 5.09 8.73 7.23
CA LYS A 372 6.17 9.21 6.34
C LYS A 372 6.33 8.36 5.07
N GLY A 373 6.25 7.03 5.14
CA GLY A 373 6.33 6.14 3.96
C GLY A 373 5.17 6.37 2.99
N ASP A 374 3.94 6.42 3.52
CA ASP A 374 2.71 6.64 2.75
C ASP A 374 2.68 8.01 2.05
N ILE A 375 3.10 9.05 2.79
CA ILE A 375 3.24 10.43 2.31
C ILE A 375 4.27 10.50 1.18
N ASN A 376 5.42 9.84 1.34
CA ASN A 376 6.46 9.79 0.31
C ASN A 376 5.95 9.10 -0.97
N GLY A 377 5.21 7.99 -0.83
CA GLY A 377 4.63 7.29 -1.98
C GLY A 377 3.59 8.11 -2.73
N VAL A 378 2.63 8.72 -2.03
CA VAL A 378 1.62 9.58 -2.67
C VAL A 378 2.26 10.84 -3.29
N ARG A 379 3.27 11.45 -2.65
CA ARG A 379 4.09 12.52 -3.26
C ARG A 379 4.75 12.02 -4.55
N PHE A 380 5.37 10.84 -4.56
CA PHE A 380 6.03 10.27 -5.75
C PHE A 380 5.05 10.02 -6.90
N ILE A 381 3.87 9.45 -6.61
CA ILE A 381 2.86 9.08 -7.63
C ILE A 381 2.17 10.33 -8.21
N TYR A 382 1.90 11.36 -7.40
CA TYR A 382 1.11 12.56 -7.77
C TYR A 382 1.89 13.88 -7.62
N PRO A 383 2.97 14.10 -8.38
CA PRO A 383 3.80 15.29 -8.22
C PRO A 383 3.13 16.57 -8.75
N PRO A 384 3.19 17.69 -8.01
CA PRO A 384 2.64 18.98 -8.44
C PRO A 384 3.52 19.67 -9.49
N ALA A 385 3.23 20.93 -9.82
CA ALA A 385 4.13 21.74 -10.64
C ALA A 385 5.51 21.91 -9.96
N GLY A 386 5.52 22.19 -8.65
CA GLY A 386 6.72 22.20 -7.82
C GLY A 386 6.38 22.23 -6.34
N PHE A 387 7.22 21.64 -5.51
CA PHE A 387 7.05 21.50 -4.07
C PHE A 387 8.41 21.45 -3.38
N VAL A 388 8.51 22.06 -2.19
CA VAL A 388 9.63 21.97 -1.27
C VAL A 388 9.14 21.87 0.17
N ASP A 389 9.82 21.07 0.98
CA ASP A 389 9.55 20.78 2.39
C ASP A 389 10.85 20.98 3.16
N ALA A 390 11.00 22.06 3.92
CA ALA A 390 12.27 22.56 4.43
C ALA A 390 12.50 22.13 5.89
N GLN A 391 13.43 21.21 6.11
CA GLN A 391 13.59 20.52 7.39
C GLN A 391 14.93 20.90 8.04
N LEU A 392 14.90 21.16 9.35
CA LEU A 392 16.06 21.58 10.13
C LEU A 392 16.26 20.62 11.30
N ASN A 393 17.50 20.20 11.56
CA ASN A 393 17.86 19.21 12.59
C ASN A 393 17.64 19.64 14.05
N GLY A 394 16.98 20.77 14.31
CA GLY A 394 16.66 21.30 15.63
C GLY A 394 15.96 22.66 15.55
N SER A 395 15.20 23.02 16.59
CA SER A 395 14.47 24.30 16.70
C SER A 395 15.14 25.32 17.64
N ALA A 396 16.22 24.91 18.32
CA ALA A 396 17.04 25.77 19.17
C ALA A 396 18.49 25.30 19.12
N PHE A 397 19.43 26.24 19.04
CA PHE A 397 20.86 25.98 18.97
C PHE A 397 21.67 26.86 19.93
N THR A 398 22.81 26.36 20.39
CA THR A 398 23.80 27.09 21.20
C THR A 398 25.20 27.06 20.59
N THR A 399 26.13 27.87 21.12
CA THR A 399 27.52 27.90 20.65
C THR A 399 28.14 26.49 20.60
N GLY A 400 28.80 26.17 19.48
CA GLY A 400 29.40 24.86 19.19
C GLY A 400 28.46 23.83 18.58
N GLN A 401 27.14 24.08 18.52
CA GLN A 401 26.19 23.19 17.84
C GLN A 401 26.09 23.49 16.34
N THR A 402 25.74 22.49 15.53
CA THR A 402 25.57 22.61 14.08
C THR A 402 24.11 22.51 13.69
N SER A 403 23.60 23.57 13.06
CA SER A 403 22.38 23.52 12.26
C SER A 403 22.64 22.89 10.90
N SER A 404 21.76 21.99 10.48
CA SER A 404 21.77 21.32 9.18
C SER A 404 20.38 21.42 8.57
N LEU A 405 20.27 22.15 7.45
CA LEU A 405 19.06 22.33 6.66
C LEU A 405 19.07 21.33 5.52
N THR A 406 18.06 20.45 5.49
CA THR A 406 17.71 19.60 4.36
C THR A 406 16.40 20.10 3.73
N ALA A 407 16.04 19.59 2.56
CA ALA A 407 14.67 19.68 2.07
C ALA A 407 14.27 18.46 1.22
N ASP A 408 13.00 18.09 1.31
CA ASP A 408 12.38 17.24 0.29
C ASP A 408 11.94 18.11 -0.89
N PHE A 409 12.11 17.61 -2.10
CA PHE A 409 11.69 18.25 -3.35
C PHE A 409 10.78 17.34 -4.13
N ASN A 410 9.78 17.93 -4.79
CA ASN A 410 8.93 17.20 -5.73
C ASN A 410 8.45 18.14 -6.84
N GLY A 411 8.04 17.55 -7.97
CA GLY A 411 7.29 18.27 -9.00
C GLY A 411 7.73 17.98 -10.43
N THR A 412 7.01 18.58 -11.38
CA THR A 412 7.13 18.33 -12.82
C THR A 412 7.70 19.50 -13.61
N ALA A 413 7.59 20.72 -13.09
CA ALA A 413 8.07 21.93 -13.76
C ALA A 413 9.58 22.13 -13.59
N LYS A 414 10.11 23.17 -14.25
CA LYS A 414 11.41 23.73 -13.92
C LYS A 414 11.28 24.86 -12.91
N ALA A 415 12.32 25.08 -12.11
CA ALA A 415 12.37 26.12 -11.09
C ALA A 415 13.75 26.79 -11.00
N ASP A 416 13.75 28.04 -10.54
CA ASP A 416 14.88 28.64 -9.85
C ASP A 416 14.68 28.42 -8.34
N LEU A 417 15.68 27.84 -7.67
CA LEU A 417 15.68 27.57 -6.24
C LEU A 417 16.43 28.68 -5.51
N TYR A 418 15.77 29.30 -4.54
CA TYR A 418 16.32 30.30 -3.63
C TYR A 418 16.32 29.73 -2.21
N VAL A 419 17.44 29.89 -1.49
CA VAL A 419 17.56 29.47 -0.08
C VAL A 419 18.14 30.62 0.72
N PHE A 420 17.45 31.04 1.78
CA PHE A 420 17.83 32.22 2.56
C PHE A 420 17.41 32.12 4.03
N VAL A 421 18.11 32.84 4.91
CA VAL A 421 17.82 32.90 6.35
C VAL A 421 17.52 34.34 6.78
N THR A 422 16.41 34.56 7.48
CA THR A 422 16.10 35.84 8.14
C THR A 422 16.78 35.95 9.49
N LEU A 423 17.14 37.17 9.89
CA LEU A 423 17.99 37.44 11.05
C LEU A 423 17.24 38.08 12.23
N PRO A 424 17.72 37.89 13.48
CA PRO A 424 17.32 38.70 14.62
C PRO A 424 17.53 40.20 14.33
N GLY A 425 16.51 41.01 14.56
CA GLY A 425 16.51 42.44 14.22
C GLY A 425 16.13 42.76 12.76
N GLY A 426 15.97 41.75 11.90
CA GLY A 426 15.46 41.88 10.53
C GLY A 426 16.52 41.81 9.44
N GLY A 427 16.05 41.75 8.20
CA GLY A 427 16.88 41.45 7.03
C GLY A 427 17.16 39.95 6.86
N PHE A 428 17.91 39.61 5.81
CA PHE A 428 18.24 38.22 5.46
C PHE A 428 19.61 38.07 4.78
N PHE A 429 20.14 36.84 4.79
CA PHE A 429 21.20 36.39 3.88
C PHE A 429 20.67 35.27 2.98
N ALA A 430 20.87 35.38 1.66
CA ALA A 430 20.64 34.28 0.74
C ALA A 430 21.95 33.52 0.48
N LEU A 431 21.87 32.20 0.34
CA LEU A 431 23.02 31.37 -0.02
C LEU A 431 23.51 31.77 -1.43
N GLY A 432 24.82 31.90 -1.60
CA GLY A 432 25.44 32.41 -2.82
C GLY A 432 25.39 33.94 -3.00
N ALA A 433 24.69 34.69 -2.15
CA ALA A 433 24.68 36.16 -2.23
C ALA A 433 25.99 36.77 -1.68
N GLY A 434 26.56 37.73 -2.42
CA GLY A 434 27.74 38.49 -1.98
C GLY A 434 27.43 39.62 -0.98
N ALA A 435 26.17 39.82 -0.59
CA ALA A 435 25.73 40.90 0.32
C ALA A 435 24.41 40.53 1.03
N PRO A 436 24.16 41.06 2.24
CA PRO A 436 22.87 40.91 2.92
C PRO A 436 21.73 41.59 2.13
N ASN A 437 20.52 41.07 2.31
CA ASN A 437 19.29 41.55 1.67
C ASN A 437 19.26 41.48 0.13
N VAL A 438 20.21 40.77 -0.49
CA VAL A 438 20.20 40.45 -1.92
C VAL A 438 19.76 38.99 -2.09
N LEU A 439 18.65 38.78 -2.80
CA LEU A 439 18.10 37.45 -3.05
C LEU A 439 18.60 36.92 -4.41
N VAL A 440 19.37 35.84 -4.39
CA VAL A 440 19.90 35.16 -5.59
C VAL A 440 19.52 33.67 -5.55
N PRO A 441 19.34 33.01 -6.70
CA PRO A 441 19.10 31.58 -6.73
C PRO A 441 20.40 30.79 -6.47
N VAL A 442 20.31 29.71 -5.71
CA VAL A 442 21.41 28.73 -5.56
C VAL A 442 21.49 27.77 -6.75
N ALA A 443 20.37 27.55 -7.45
CA ALA A 443 20.29 26.82 -8.70
C ALA A 443 19.21 27.44 -9.59
N SER A 444 19.48 27.54 -10.89
CA SER A 444 18.54 28.12 -11.87
C SER A 444 18.16 27.13 -12.95
N ASN A 445 16.91 27.23 -13.43
CA ASN A 445 16.33 26.36 -14.47
C ASN A 445 16.46 24.86 -14.15
N LEU A 446 16.46 24.52 -12.86
CA LEU A 446 16.52 23.15 -12.34
C LEU A 446 15.24 22.41 -12.77
N GLN A 447 15.40 21.22 -13.34
CA GLN A 447 14.27 20.32 -13.54
C GLN A 447 13.90 19.71 -12.19
N LEU A 448 12.67 19.94 -11.72
CA LEU A 448 12.17 19.28 -10.52
C LEU A 448 11.84 17.81 -10.82
N GLY A 449 11.84 17.04 -9.73
CA GLY A 449 11.47 15.63 -9.64
C GLY A 449 11.48 15.25 -8.15
N PHE A 450 11.05 14.03 -7.83
CA PHE A 450 11.05 13.53 -6.46
C PHE A 450 12.48 13.30 -5.92
N ALA A 451 12.83 13.96 -4.82
CA ALA A 451 14.06 13.74 -4.07
C ALA A 451 13.82 14.05 -2.58
N LEU A 452 14.40 13.25 -1.68
CA LEU A 452 14.21 13.39 -0.23
C LEU A 452 15.51 13.82 0.47
N GLU A 453 15.37 14.50 1.60
CA GLU A 453 16.42 14.87 2.55
C GLU A 453 17.66 15.53 1.92
N VAL A 454 17.46 16.31 0.85
CA VAL A 454 18.52 16.95 0.06
C VAL A 454 19.23 18.02 0.91
N PRO A 455 20.54 17.94 1.14
CA PRO A 455 21.25 18.91 1.98
C PRO A 455 21.36 20.27 1.29
N LEU A 456 20.87 21.32 1.95
CA LEU A 456 20.88 22.70 1.46
C LEU A 456 21.91 23.59 2.15
N SER A 457 22.11 23.42 3.47
CA SER A 457 23.03 24.26 4.26
C SER A 457 23.48 23.56 5.54
N THR A 458 24.69 23.85 5.99
CA THR A 458 25.18 23.50 7.33
C THR A 458 25.92 24.69 7.95
N HIS A 459 25.57 25.06 9.18
CA HIS A 459 26.24 26.14 9.93
C HIS A 459 26.47 25.75 11.39
N THR A 460 27.73 25.79 11.82
CA THR A 460 28.12 25.61 13.22
C THR A 460 28.20 26.96 13.91
N PHE A 461 27.40 27.16 14.98
CA PHE A 461 27.38 28.43 15.70
C PHE A 461 28.67 28.66 16.48
N THR A 462 29.18 29.88 16.38
CA THR A 462 30.48 30.31 16.92
C THR A 462 30.37 31.14 18.20
N GLY A 463 29.17 31.60 18.54
CA GLY A 463 28.95 32.59 19.61
C GLY A 463 29.19 34.02 19.15
N SER A 464 29.43 34.24 17.86
CA SER A 464 29.54 35.58 17.25
C SER A 464 28.24 36.01 16.54
N GLU A 465 27.31 35.07 16.37
CA GLU A 465 25.98 35.28 15.81
C GLU A 465 25.06 36.03 16.79
N ALA A 466 24.06 36.74 16.26
CA ALA A 466 23.12 37.48 17.10
C ALA A 466 22.16 36.53 17.85
N ALA A 467 22.02 36.70 19.17
CA ALA A 467 21.00 35.98 19.92
C ALA A 467 19.58 36.34 19.45
N GLY A 468 18.71 35.34 19.27
CA GLY A 468 17.31 35.58 18.88
C GLY A 468 16.71 34.51 17.98
N ALA A 469 15.63 34.86 17.30
CA ALA A 469 14.92 34.01 16.35
C ALA A 469 15.41 34.21 14.91
N TYR A 470 15.53 33.11 14.19
CA TYR A 470 15.94 33.00 12.80
C TYR A 470 14.91 32.14 12.04
N THR A 471 14.77 32.33 10.73
CA THR A 471 13.96 31.43 9.89
C THR A 471 14.68 31.15 8.58
N TRP A 472 14.99 29.88 8.31
CA TRP A 472 15.38 29.43 6.97
C TRP A 472 14.14 29.38 6.07
N TYR A 473 14.32 29.72 4.80
CA TYR A 473 13.33 29.60 3.73
C TYR A 473 13.94 28.86 2.55
N ALA A 474 13.18 27.94 1.97
CA ALA A 474 13.44 27.37 0.65
C ALA A 474 12.28 27.77 -0.28
N LEU A 475 12.60 28.38 -1.41
CA LEU A 475 11.63 29.01 -2.32
C LEU A 475 11.90 28.57 -3.76
N LEU A 476 10.89 27.98 -4.40
CA LEU A 476 10.88 27.60 -5.82
C LEU A 476 10.09 28.64 -6.63
N VAL A 477 10.72 29.22 -7.65
CA VAL A 477 10.13 30.25 -8.54
C VAL A 477 10.20 29.76 -9.98
N ARG A 478 9.23 30.12 -10.83
CA ARG A 478 9.30 29.81 -12.27
C ARG A 478 10.55 30.48 -12.89
N PRO A 479 11.36 29.79 -13.72
CA PRO A 479 12.69 30.26 -14.10
C PRO A 479 12.71 31.65 -14.74
N GLY A 480 13.62 32.50 -14.26
CA GLY A 480 13.80 33.87 -14.72
C GLY A 480 12.71 34.86 -14.32
N LEU A 481 11.70 34.45 -13.55
CA LEU A 481 10.68 35.37 -13.03
C LEU A 481 11.09 36.00 -11.69
N ASN A 482 10.48 37.13 -11.35
CA ASN A 482 10.83 37.90 -10.16
C ASN A 482 10.44 37.16 -8.86
N PRO A 483 11.38 36.78 -7.97
CA PRO A 483 11.09 36.09 -6.72
C PRO A 483 10.35 36.95 -5.69
N ALA A 484 10.31 38.29 -5.85
CA ALA A 484 9.56 39.17 -4.95
C ALA A 484 8.03 39.19 -5.22
N GLN A 485 7.55 38.42 -6.20
CA GLN A 485 6.13 38.34 -6.56
C GLN A 485 5.62 36.90 -6.33
N SER A 486 4.76 36.71 -5.35
CA SER A 486 4.25 35.38 -4.98
C SER A 486 3.49 34.65 -6.10
N ALA A 487 2.90 35.39 -7.05
CA ALA A 487 2.30 34.81 -8.26
C ALA A 487 3.30 34.05 -9.16
N ASN A 488 4.61 34.29 -9.01
CA ASN A 488 5.67 33.59 -9.75
C ASN A 488 6.18 32.34 -9.02
N TRP A 489 5.78 32.13 -7.76
CA TRP A 489 6.22 31.00 -6.95
C TRP A 489 5.55 29.71 -7.42
N LEU A 490 6.25 28.59 -7.24
CA LEU A 490 5.73 27.23 -7.38
C LEU A 490 5.44 26.66 -5.99
N SER A 491 6.36 26.86 -5.04
CA SER A 491 6.23 26.48 -3.65
C SER A 491 7.24 27.27 -2.80
N ILE A 492 6.93 27.45 -1.52
CA ILE A 492 7.83 27.99 -0.50
C ILE A 492 7.56 27.25 0.80
N ASP A 493 8.61 26.96 1.56
CA ASP A 493 8.50 26.48 2.94
C ASP A 493 9.59 27.07 3.83
N SER A 494 9.45 26.95 5.16
CA SER A 494 10.30 27.65 6.13
C SER A 494 10.53 26.90 7.44
N ALA A 495 11.79 26.83 7.87
CA ALA A 495 12.22 26.22 9.13
C ALA A 495 12.68 27.28 10.15
N PRO A 496 11.84 27.62 11.15
CA PRO A 496 12.20 28.57 12.21
C PRO A 496 13.05 27.92 13.32
N PHE A 497 14.00 28.67 13.86
CA PHE A 497 14.80 28.26 15.02
C PHE A 497 15.19 29.46 15.91
N THR A 498 15.71 29.16 17.10
CA THR A 498 16.33 30.16 17.98
C THR A 498 17.82 29.88 18.20
N PHE A 499 18.62 30.94 18.36
CA PHE A 499 20.02 30.83 18.76
C PHE A 499 20.26 31.56 20.09
N THR A 500 20.97 30.90 21.01
CA THR A 500 21.45 31.47 22.28
C THR A 500 22.96 31.21 22.41
N PRO A 501 23.81 32.25 22.51
CA PRO A 501 25.25 32.11 22.69
C PRO A 501 25.66 31.21 23.86
#